data_AF-A0AAW7T593-F1
#
_entry.id   AF-A0AAW7T593-F1
#
_cell.length_a   1.000
_cell.length_b   1.000
_cell.length_c   1.000
_cell.angle_alpha   90.00
_cell.angle_beta   90.00
_cell.angle_gamma   90.00
#
_symmetry.space_group_name_H-M   'P 1'
#
loop_
_entity.id
_entity.type
_entity.pdbx_description
1 polymer ?
#
loop_
_entity_poly.entity_id
_entity_poly.type
_entity_poly.pdbx_seq_one_letter_code
_entity_poly.pdbx_strand_id
1 'polypeptide(L)'
;MTHQKTPQEIIELSAKLHETLRGYLDMDTWTPVAAALLLSGVQPPAGCTELPKSGGVGLDGTEIVGFGTGQYHEARTILTQWNDWCEDRGRDPIAGMKPIEFIDWCVEDEIKERFSMHYSFKWIDVFKDMVGYPSGHVPFEVALYAAKTAQPLELILEKLNEIGRRAIKAARRGSIAVIPVASNDGNPLVTINPLRQHLTTEELASALGIQPQTIYKRHSEDGHYRGVAPDKQDNRSLAWPLDSVDRMMKKKNADR
;
A
#
# COMPACT_ATOMS: atom_id res chain seq x y z
N MET A 1 26.09 -7.37 -14.27
CA MET A 1 25.21 -6.25 -13.88
C MET A 1 23.79 -6.79 -13.92
N THR A 2 23.21 -7.13 -12.76
CA THR A 2 21.83 -7.61 -12.68
C THR A 2 20.92 -6.39 -12.84
N HIS A 3 20.21 -6.29 -13.96
CA HIS A 3 19.15 -5.30 -14.11
C HIS A 3 18.12 -5.54 -13.00
N GLN A 4 18.01 -4.60 -12.05
CA GLN A 4 16.93 -4.64 -11.07
C GLN A 4 15.62 -4.44 -11.81
N LYS A 5 14.70 -5.41 -11.66
CA LYS A 5 13.36 -5.34 -12.25
C LYS A 5 12.65 -4.09 -11.74
N THR A 6 11.94 -3.40 -12.63
CA THR A 6 11.13 -2.24 -12.27
C THR A 6 9.96 -2.67 -11.37
N PRO A 7 9.37 -1.76 -10.57
CA PRO A 7 8.19 -2.08 -9.77
C PRO A 7 7.02 -2.64 -10.58
N GLN A 8 6.85 -2.18 -11.82
CA GLN A 8 5.82 -2.69 -12.74
C GLN A 8 6.11 -4.12 -13.19
N GLU A 9 7.34 -4.42 -13.57
CA GLU A 9 7.77 -5.79 -13.94
C GLU A 9 7.61 -6.77 -12.76
N ILE A 10 7.84 -6.32 -11.53
CA ILE A 10 7.63 -7.14 -10.33
C ILE A 10 6.14 -7.45 -10.14
N ILE A 11 5.26 -6.45 -10.31
CA ILE A 11 3.80 -6.64 -10.23
C ILE A 11 3.31 -7.61 -11.31
N GLU A 12 3.77 -7.46 -12.56
CA GLU A 12 3.37 -8.35 -13.64
C GLU A 12 3.87 -9.79 -13.44
N LEU A 13 5.12 -9.95 -13.00
CA LEU A 13 5.69 -11.26 -12.69
C LEU A 13 4.91 -11.94 -11.55
N SER A 14 4.58 -11.21 -10.50
CA SER A 14 3.82 -11.75 -9.38
C SER A 14 2.37 -12.08 -9.76
N ALA A 15 1.72 -11.27 -10.60
CA ALA A 15 0.38 -11.56 -11.13
C ALA A 15 0.36 -12.85 -11.97
N LYS A 16 1.36 -13.02 -12.85
CA LYS A 16 1.51 -14.24 -13.66
C LYS A 16 1.79 -15.47 -12.80
N LEU A 17 2.62 -15.32 -11.76
CA LEU A 17 2.87 -16.40 -10.80
C LEU A 17 1.56 -16.80 -10.11
N HIS A 18 0.79 -15.83 -9.62
CA HIS A 18 -0.48 -16.09 -8.95
C HIS A 18 -1.49 -16.81 -9.85
N GLU A 19 -1.60 -16.39 -11.11
CA GLU A 19 -2.43 -17.06 -12.11
C GLU A 19 -2.00 -18.52 -12.34
N THR A 20 -0.69 -18.75 -12.41
CA THR A 20 -0.11 -20.08 -12.58
C THR A 20 -0.43 -20.99 -11.37
N LEU A 21 -0.22 -20.48 -10.15
CA LEU A 21 -0.52 -21.22 -8.92
C LEU A 21 -2.01 -21.52 -8.78
N ARG A 22 -2.87 -20.55 -9.12
CA ARG A 22 -4.32 -20.75 -9.16
C ARG A 22 -4.71 -21.82 -10.17
N GLY A 23 -4.09 -21.83 -11.35
CA GLY A 23 -4.32 -22.88 -12.35
C GLY A 23 -4.03 -24.29 -11.84
N TYR A 24 -3.01 -24.46 -10.97
CA TYR A 24 -2.76 -25.74 -10.31
C TYR A 24 -3.81 -26.07 -9.24
N LEU A 25 -4.24 -25.09 -8.45
CA LEU A 25 -5.27 -25.27 -7.43
C LEU A 25 -6.65 -25.58 -8.01
N ASP A 26 -6.94 -25.10 -9.22
CA ASP A 26 -8.20 -25.35 -9.93
C ASP A 26 -8.25 -26.75 -10.58
N MET A 27 -7.18 -27.55 -10.50
CA MET A 27 -7.18 -28.93 -10.99
C MET A 27 -8.08 -29.83 -10.15
N ASP A 28 -8.86 -30.70 -10.80
CA ASP A 28 -9.72 -31.66 -10.09
C ASP A 28 -8.92 -32.64 -9.22
N THR A 29 -7.73 -33.03 -9.70
CA THR A 29 -6.87 -34.02 -9.04
C THR A 29 -5.39 -33.70 -9.21
N TRP A 30 -4.63 -33.84 -8.13
CA TRP A 30 -3.18 -33.95 -8.12
C TRP A 30 -2.74 -35.40 -7.87
N THR A 31 -1.62 -35.78 -8.47
CA THR A 31 -0.86 -36.91 -7.97
C THR A 31 -0.07 -36.46 -6.73
N PRO A 32 0.23 -37.37 -5.78
CA PRO A 32 1.05 -37.03 -4.62
C PRO A 32 2.44 -36.48 -4.98
N VAL A 33 3.02 -36.97 -6.09
CA VAL A 33 4.28 -36.46 -6.62
C VAL A 33 4.13 -35.03 -7.15
N ALA A 34 3.05 -34.73 -7.89
CA ALA A 34 2.81 -33.38 -8.37
C ALA A 34 2.64 -32.40 -7.20
N ALA A 35 1.90 -32.81 -6.16
CA ALA A 35 1.69 -32.01 -4.97
C ALA A 35 3.01 -31.71 -4.23
N ALA A 36 3.86 -32.73 -4.03
CA ALA A 36 5.17 -32.56 -3.40
C ALA A 36 6.12 -31.65 -4.21
N LEU A 37 6.07 -31.72 -5.54
CA LEU A 37 6.82 -30.80 -6.41
C LEU A 37 6.30 -29.36 -6.28
N LEU A 38 4.99 -29.16 -6.30
CA LEU A 38 4.40 -27.82 -6.16
C LEU A 38 4.77 -27.18 -4.81
N LEU A 39 4.59 -27.90 -3.71
CA LEU A 39 4.90 -27.40 -2.36
C LEU A 39 6.39 -27.20 -2.07
N SER A 40 7.26 -27.77 -2.91
CA SER A 40 8.70 -27.52 -2.88
C SER A 40 9.16 -26.45 -3.86
N GLY A 41 8.26 -25.87 -4.65
CA GLY A 41 8.61 -24.79 -5.57
C GLY A 41 8.96 -25.22 -6.98
N VAL A 42 8.61 -26.43 -7.39
CA VAL A 42 8.94 -26.99 -8.70
C VAL A 42 7.67 -27.18 -9.51
N GLN A 43 7.70 -26.81 -10.79
CA GLN A 43 6.61 -27.09 -11.71
C GLN A 43 6.54 -28.59 -12.01
N PRO A 44 5.42 -29.27 -11.72
CA PRO A 44 5.27 -30.68 -12.03
C PRO A 44 5.07 -30.87 -13.54
N PRO A 45 5.72 -31.87 -14.16
CA PRO A 45 5.33 -32.34 -15.48
C PRO A 45 3.88 -32.84 -15.46
N ALA A 46 3.16 -32.70 -16.58
CA ALA A 46 1.76 -33.12 -16.67
C ALA A 46 1.58 -34.60 -16.29
N GLY A 47 0.72 -34.87 -15.29
CA GLY A 47 0.42 -36.24 -14.84
C GLY A 47 1.61 -36.98 -14.21
N CYS A 48 2.62 -36.28 -13.68
CA CYS A 48 3.81 -36.94 -13.13
C CYS A 48 3.49 -37.87 -11.96
N THR A 49 3.92 -39.13 -12.05
CA THR A 49 3.80 -40.13 -10.97
C THR A 49 5.15 -40.47 -10.34
N GLU A 50 6.24 -39.94 -10.88
CA GLU A 50 7.61 -40.13 -10.39
C GLU A 50 8.36 -38.79 -10.36
N LEU A 51 9.26 -38.63 -9.40
CA LEU A 51 10.08 -37.43 -9.29
C LEU A 51 11.06 -37.32 -10.49
N PRO A 52 11.14 -36.16 -11.17
CA PRO A 52 12.03 -35.96 -12.30
C PRO A 52 13.50 -36.22 -11.94
N LYS A 53 14.19 -37.08 -12.68
CA LYS A 53 15.58 -37.52 -12.37
C LYS A 53 16.63 -36.40 -12.45
N SER A 54 16.38 -35.34 -13.21
CA SER A 54 17.28 -34.17 -13.31
C SER A 54 16.62 -33.02 -14.06
N GLY A 55 17.00 -31.78 -13.75
CA GLY A 55 16.49 -30.60 -14.42
C GLY A 55 15.08 -30.24 -13.95
N GLY A 56 14.56 -29.11 -14.37
CA GLY A 56 13.21 -28.67 -14.04
C GLY A 56 13.08 -27.17 -14.10
N VAL A 57 11.86 -26.68 -13.90
CA VAL A 57 11.57 -25.25 -13.84
C VAL A 57 10.92 -24.98 -12.49
N GLY A 58 11.45 -24.01 -11.76
CA GLY A 58 10.85 -23.55 -10.52
C GLY A 58 9.50 -22.87 -10.78
N LEU A 59 8.65 -22.78 -9.76
CA LEU A 59 7.40 -22.03 -9.86
C LEU A 59 7.66 -20.53 -10.16
N ASP A 60 8.80 -20.01 -9.75
CA ASP A 60 9.30 -18.66 -10.09
C ASP A 60 9.80 -18.52 -11.54
N GLY A 61 9.79 -19.59 -12.33
CA GLY A 61 10.29 -19.64 -13.71
C GLY A 61 11.81 -19.80 -13.83
N THR A 62 12.53 -19.97 -12.72
CA THR A 62 13.98 -20.18 -12.73
C THR A 62 14.30 -21.63 -13.15
N GLU A 63 15.25 -21.82 -14.06
CA GLU A 63 15.72 -23.16 -14.40
C GLU A 63 16.46 -23.81 -13.22
N ILE A 64 16.04 -25.02 -12.87
CA ILE A 64 16.68 -25.80 -11.82
C ILE A 64 17.73 -26.69 -12.45
N VAL A 65 19.00 -26.32 -12.25
CA VAL A 65 20.14 -27.07 -12.78
C VAL A 65 20.55 -28.16 -11.79
N GLY A 66 20.28 -29.42 -12.13
CA GLY A 66 20.67 -30.59 -11.34
C GLY A 66 19.64 -31.07 -10.32
N PHE A 67 19.96 -32.17 -9.63
CA PHE A 67 19.05 -32.93 -8.75
C PHE A 67 19.27 -32.66 -7.25
N GLY A 68 20.24 -31.79 -6.92
CA GLY A 68 20.73 -31.50 -5.56
C GLY A 68 20.36 -30.11 -5.02
N THR A 69 19.42 -29.42 -5.66
CA THR A 69 18.88 -28.17 -5.10
C THR A 69 17.91 -28.49 -3.96
N GLY A 70 17.80 -27.57 -2.98
CA GLY A 70 16.99 -27.78 -1.77
C GLY A 70 15.55 -28.20 -2.06
N GLN A 71 14.96 -27.72 -3.15
CA GLN A 71 13.59 -28.03 -3.55
C GLN A 71 13.35 -29.53 -3.80
N TYR A 72 14.27 -30.24 -4.46
CA TYR A 72 14.09 -31.69 -4.69
C TYR A 72 14.28 -32.51 -3.41
N HIS A 73 15.02 -31.99 -2.44
CA HIS A 73 15.08 -32.60 -1.10
C HIS A 73 13.78 -32.34 -0.33
N GLU A 74 13.28 -31.11 -0.36
CA GLU A 74 11.96 -30.74 0.19
C GLU A 74 10.86 -31.64 -0.39
N ALA A 75 10.81 -31.81 -1.72
CA ALA A 75 9.84 -32.67 -2.40
C ALA A 75 9.91 -34.12 -1.92
N ARG A 76 11.12 -34.70 -1.79
CA ARG A 76 11.30 -36.06 -1.29
C ARG A 76 10.84 -36.18 0.16
N THR A 77 11.19 -35.22 1.01
CA THR A 77 10.75 -35.20 2.41
C THR A 77 9.23 -35.15 2.51
N ILE A 78 8.57 -34.24 1.78
CA ILE A 78 7.10 -34.15 1.75
C ILE A 78 6.49 -35.48 1.29
N LEU A 79 6.99 -36.05 0.19
CA LEU A 79 6.47 -37.29 -0.37
C LEU A 79 6.66 -38.50 0.57
N THR A 80 7.82 -38.59 1.24
CA THR A 80 8.05 -39.63 2.27
C THR A 80 7.02 -39.52 3.39
N GLN A 81 6.80 -38.30 3.92
CA GLN A 81 5.81 -38.11 4.99
C GLN A 81 4.38 -38.40 4.54
N TRP A 82 4.04 -38.07 3.29
CA TRP A 82 2.74 -38.40 2.71
C TRP A 82 2.51 -39.91 2.66
N ASN A 83 3.53 -40.65 2.20
CA ASN A 83 3.47 -42.11 2.10
C ASN A 83 3.34 -42.74 3.48
N ASP A 84 4.16 -42.32 4.45
CA ASP A 84 4.09 -42.80 5.84
C ASP A 84 2.69 -42.57 6.43
N TRP A 85 2.12 -41.37 6.24
CA TRP A 85 0.76 -41.03 6.69
C TRP A 85 -0.32 -41.87 6.00
N CYS A 86 -0.16 -42.17 4.71
CA CYS A 86 -1.10 -43.04 3.98
C CYS A 86 -1.04 -44.47 4.51
N GLU A 87 0.16 -45.01 4.71
CA GLU A 87 0.36 -46.35 5.27
C GLU A 87 -0.29 -46.48 6.65
N ASP A 88 -0.09 -45.49 7.53
CA ASP A 88 -0.68 -45.46 8.87
C ASP A 88 -2.22 -45.42 8.86
N ARG A 89 -2.82 -44.83 7.81
CA ARG A 89 -4.28 -44.72 7.65
C ARG A 89 -4.88 -45.75 6.70
N GLY A 90 -4.08 -46.68 6.18
CA GLY A 90 -4.53 -47.68 5.20
C GLY A 90 -5.04 -47.08 3.89
N ARG A 91 -4.51 -45.93 3.47
CA ARG A 91 -4.81 -45.29 2.18
C ARG A 91 -3.79 -45.70 1.13
N ASP A 92 -4.21 -45.67 -0.14
CA ASP A 92 -3.29 -45.88 -1.27
C ASP A 92 -2.45 -44.61 -1.49
N PRO A 93 -1.11 -44.67 -1.33
CA PRO A 93 -0.22 -43.52 -1.46
C PRO A 93 -0.06 -43.02 -2.90
N ILE A 94 -0.57 -43.74 -3.90
CA ILE A 94 -0.50 -43.37 -5.33
C ILE A 94 -1.84 -42.77 -5.81
N ALA A 95 -2.91 -42.93 -5.03
CA ALA A 95 -4.22 -42.42 -5.38
C ALA A 95 -4.19 -40.89 -5.59
N GLY A 96 -4.79 -40.43 -6.69
CA GLY A 96 -4.97 -39.02 -6.95
C GLY A 96 -5.92 -38.40 -5.92
N MET A 97 -5.68 -37.14 -5.58
CA MET A 97 -6.46 -36.43 -4.56
C MET A 97 -6.69 -34.98 -4.93
N LYS A 98 -7.63 -34.32 -4.24
CA LYS A 98 -7.89 -32.91 -4.49
C LYS A 98 -6.73 -32.05 -3.99
N PRO A 99 -6.39 -30.95 -4.68
CA PRO A 99 -5.33 -30.02 -4.23
C PRO A 99 -5.49 -29.59 -2.78
N ILE A 100 -6.71 -29.23 -2.39
CA ILE A 100 -7.01 -28.79 -1.01
C ILE A 100 -6.75 -29.88 0.01
N GLU A 101 -7.06 -31.15 -0.29
CA GLU A 101 -6.86 -32.26 0.67
C GLU A 101 -5.38 -32.47 0.98
N PHE A 102 -4.48 -32.28 0.01
CA PHE A 102 -3.04 -32.41 0.23
C PHE A 102 -2.50 -31.23 1.04
N ILE A 103 -2.99 -30.02 0.76
CA ILE A 103 -2.60 -28.81 1.49
C ILE A 103 -3.08 -28.89 2.94
N ASP A 104 -4.33 -29.30 3.17
CA ASP A 104 -4.90 -29.52 4.50
C ASP A 104 -4.05 -30.51 5.30
N TRP A 105 -3.69 -31.65 4.70
CA TRP A 105 -2.78 -32.61 5.32
C TRP A 105 -1.42 -31.98 5.68
N CYS A 106 -0.80 -31.23 4.76
CA CYS A 106 0.48 -30.56 5.02
C CYS A 106 0.40 -29.59 6.20
N VAL A 107 -0.74 -28.93 6.37
CA VAL A 107 -1.00 -28.00 7.48
C VAL A 107 -1.27 -28.75 8.78
N GLU A 108 -2.16 -29.74 8.76
CA GLU A 108 -2.54 -30.53 9.93
C GLU A 108 -1.37 -31.34 10.50
N ASP A 109 -0.52 -31.88 9.64
CA ASP A 109 0.65 -32.66 10.06
C ASP A 109 1.88 -31.76 10.36
N GLU A 110 1.72 -30.44 10.26
CA GLU A 110 2.75 -29.44 10.58
C GLU A 110 4.09 -29.73 9.86
N ILE A 111 4.02 -30.14 8.58
CA ILE A 111 5.18 -30.59 7.81
C ILE A 111 6.28 -29.52 7.82
N LYS A 112 5.91 -28.26 7.64
CA LYS A 112 6.86 -27.15 7.66
C LYS A 112 7.54 -27.04 9.02
N GLU A 113 6.78 -27.00 10.10
CA GLU A 113 7.28 -26.79 11.46
C GLU A 113 8.16 -27.95 11.90
N ARG A 114 7.74 -29.20 11.65
CA ARG A 114 8.46 -30.44 11.97
C ARG A 114 9.84 -30.51 11.31
N PHE A 115 9.96 -29.99 10.09
CA PHE A 115 11.17 -30.11 9.29
C PHE A 115 11.91 -28.77 9.06
N SER A 116 11.47 -27.70 9.73
CA SER A 116 12.00 -26.32 9.62
C SER A 116 13.50 -26.19 9.93
N MET A 117 14.05 -27.10 10.72
CA MET A 117 15.48 -27.14 11.05
C MET A 117 16.38 -27.47 9.85
N HIS A 118 15.85 -28.17 8.85
CA HIS A 118 16.61 -28.69 7.72
C HIS A 118 16.19 -28.06 6.39
N TYR A 119 14.97 -27.52 6.33
CA TYR A 119 14.32 -27.10 5.10
C TYR A 119 13.51 -25.83 5.29
N SER A 120 13.34 -25.06 4.21
CA SER A 120 12.73 -23.72 4.29
C SER A 120 11.25 -23.71 3.94
N PHE A 121 10.79 -24.66 3.10
CA PHE A 121 9.39 -24.84 2.68
C PHE A 121 8.63 -23.54 2.36
N LYS A 122 9.28 -22.62 1.65
CA LYS A 122 8.71 -21.29 1.37
C LYS A 122 7.40 -21.36 0.58
N TRP A 123 7.27 -22.35 -0.29
CA TRP A 123 6.09 -22.51 -1.13
C TRP A 123 4.89 -23.08 -0.37
N ILE A 124 5.09 -23.77 0.76
CA ILE A 124 3.99 -24.19 1.63
C ILE A 124 3.20 -22.98 2.13
N ASP A 125 3.88 -21.91 2.57
CA ASP A 125 3.19 -20.69 3.02
C ASP A 125 2.39 -20.02 1.90
N VAL A 126 2.96 -19.99 0.69
CA VAL A 126 2.28 -19.39 -0.47
C VAL A 126 0.98 -20.16 -0.78
N PHE A 127 1.04 -21.49 -0.83
CA PHE A 127 -0.16 -22.30 -1.08
C PHE A 127 -1.18 -22.20 0.07
N LYS A 128 -0.72 -22.16 1.33
CA LYS A 128 -1.57 -21.92 2.52
C LYS A 128 -2.34 -20.61 2.39
N ASP A 129 -1.64 -19.53 2.05
CA ASP A 129 -2.26 -18.21 1.87
C ASP A 129 -3.31 -18.21 0.77
N MET A 130 -3.01 -18.87 -0.36
CA MET A 130 -3.91 -18.92 -1.51
C MET A 130 -5.20 -19.69 -1.24
N VAL A 131 -5.18 -20.69 -0.35
CA VAL A 131 -6.39 -21.43 0.03
C VAL A 131 -7.08 -20.87 1.29
N GLY A 132 -6.55 -19.77 1.86
CA GLY A 132 -7.19 -19.06 2.96
C GLY A 132 -6.80 -19.54 4.36
N TYR A 133 -5.72 -20.31 4.50
CA TYR A 133 -5.12 -20.52 5.81
C TYR A 133 -4.44 -19.23 6.26
N PRO A 134 -4.74 -18.70 7.46
CA PRO A 134 -4.17 -17.45 7.93
C PRO A 134 -2.68 -17.64 8.23
N SER A 135 -1.80 -17.35 7.27
CA SER A 135 -0.44 -16.95 7.64
C SER A 135 -0.49 -15.48 8.08
N GLY A 136 0.47 -15.05 8.90
CA GLY A 136 0.57 -13.66 9.34
C GLY A 136 0.89 -12.66 8.22
N HIS A 137 0.72 -13.02 6.95
CA HIS A 137 1.00 -12.20 5.77
C HIS A 137 -0.29 -11.68 5.12
N VAL A 138 -0.18 -10.54 4.42
CA VAL A 138 -1.30 -9.94 3.69
C VAL A 138 -1.57 -10.79 2.44
N PRO A 139 -2.80 -11.31 2.22
CA PRO A 139 -3.12 -12.11 1.04
C PRO A 139 -2.74 -11.40 -0.27
N PHE A 140 -2.23 -12.15 -1.24
CA PHE A 140 -1.71 -11.57 -2.49
C PHE A 140 -2.73 -10.69 -3.20
N GLU A 141 -4.01 -11.08 -3.24
CA GLU A 141 -5.08 -10.28 -3.85
C GLU A 141 -5.21 -8.92 -3.19
N VAL A 142 -5.09 -8.88 -1.86
CA VAL A 142 -5.16 -7.65 -1.07
C VAL A 142 -3.92 -6.80 -1.31
N ALA A 143 -2.73 -7.42 -1.35
CA ALA A 143 -1.48 -6.73 -1.67
C ALA A 143 -1.46 -6.17 -3.10
N LEU A 144 -1.95 -6.93 -4.08
CA LEU A 144 -2.05 -6.54 -5.49
C LEU A 144 -3.06 -5.41 -5.67
N TYR A 145 -4.22 -5.49 -5.00
CA TYR A 145 -5.21 -4.42 -5.00
C TYR A 145 -4.65 -3.14 -4.37
N ALA A 146 -3.97 -3.25 -3.22
CA ALA A 146 -3.30 -2.12 -2.59
C ALA A 146 -2.23 -1.49 -3.50
N ALA A 147 -1.41 -2.30 -4.17
CA ALA A 147 -0.40 -1.82 -5.12
C ALA A 147 -1.03 -1.14 -6.35
N LYS A 148 -2.09 -1.73 -6.92
CA LYS A 148 -2.81 -1.14 -8.07
C LYS A 148 -3.52 0.16 -7.72
N THR A 149 -4.04 0.29 -6.50
CA THR A 149 -4.69 1.52 -6.02
C THR A 149 -3.71 2.60 -5.59
N ALA A 150 -2.49 2.22 -5.17
CA ALA A 150 -1.42 3.17 -4.84
C ALA A 150 -0.97 4.00 -6.06
N GLN A 151 -0.89 3.41 -7.25
CA GLN A 151 -0.44 4.09 -8.47
C GLN A 151 -1.32 5.32 -8.86
N PRO A 152 -2.66 5.20 -8.95
CA PRO A 152 -3.53 6.36 -9.14
C PRO A 152 -3.40 7.40 -8.03
N LEU A 153 -3.24 6.97 -6.78
CA LEU A 153 -3.10 7.89 -5.64
C LEU A 153 -1.78 8.67 -5.71
N GLU A 154 -0.66 8.02 -6.04
CA GLU A 154 0.63 8.67 -6.27
C GLU A 154 0.54 9.69 -7.41
N LEU A 155 -0.11 9.32 -8.52
CA LEU A 155 -0.34 10.24 -9.64
C LEU A 155 -1.20 11.45 -9.22
N ILE A 156 -2.25 11.22 -8.45
CA ILE A 156 -3.10 12.31 -7.92
C ILE A 156 -2.29 13.22 -7.01
N LEU A 157 -1.50 12.66 -6.09
CA LEU A 157 -0.63 13.42 -5.18
C LEU A 157 0.43 14.22 -5.95
N GLU A 158 1.03 13.63 -6.99
CA GLU A 158 1.98 14.32 -7.86
C GLU A 158 1.32 15.47 -8.62
N LYS A 159 0.12 15.26 -9.19
CA LYS A 159 -0.66 16.30 -9.86
C LYS A 159 -1.05 17.43 -8.89
N LEU A 160 -1.46 17.11 -7.67
CA LEU A 160 -1.76 18.09 -6.63
C LEU A 160 -0.51 18.90 -6.25
N ASN A 161 0.65 18.26 -6.11
CA ASN A 161 1.93 18.94 -5.88
C ASN A 161 2.34 19.84 -7.06
N GLU A 162 2.07 19.41 -8.30
CA GLU A 162 2.32 20.22 -9.48
C GLU A 162 1.41 21.45 -9.53
N ILE A 163 0.12 21.29 -9.19
CA ILE A 163 -0.83 22.40 -9.04
C ILE A 163 -0.36 23.37 -7.95
N GLY A 164 0.05 22.87 -6.79
CA GLY A 164 0.64 23.68 -5.71
C GLY A 164 1.85 24.47 -6.18
N ARG A 165 2.79 23.83 -6.89
CA ARG A 165 3.98 24.50 -7.47
C ARG A 165 3.61 25.58 -8.50
N ARG A 166 2.61 25.31 -9.36
CA ARG A 166 2.10 26.30 -10.31
C ARG A 166 1.43 27.48 -9.59
N ALA A 167 0.65 27.22 -8.54
CA ALA A 167 0.05 28.26 -7.70
C ALA A 167 1.12 29.14 -7.03
N ILE A 168 2.18 28.55 -6.47
CA ILE A 168 3.34 29.28 -5.91
C ILE A 168 4.02 30.13 -6.98
N LYS A 169 4.26 29.56 -8.17
CA LYS A 169 4.93 30.26 -9.27
C LYS A 169 4.07 31.41 -9.83
N ALA A 170 2.75 31.24 -9.84
CA ALA A 170 1.79 32.28 -10.20
C ALA A 170 1.81 33.42 -9.17
N ALA A 171 1.80 33.10 -7.87
CA ALA A 171 1.91 34.08 -6.79
C ALA A 171 3.23 34.88 -6.82
N ARG A 172 4.33 34.27 -7.28
CA ARG A 172 5.61 34.97 -7.50
C ARG A 172 5.62 35.95 -8.68
N ARG A 173 4.67 35.86 -9.62
CA ARG A 173 4.56 36.75 -10.81
C ARG A 173 3.56 37.88 -10.65
N GLY A 174 2.80 37.90 -9.57
CA GLY A 174 1.86 38.96 -9.25
C GLY A 174 0.97 38.51 -8.12
N SER A 175 1.06 39.23 -7.00
CA SER A 175 0.25 39.07 -5.79
C SER A 175 0.55 37.86 -4.90
N ILE A 176 0.85 38.22 -3.66
CA ILE A 176 1.29 37.44 -2.50
C ILE A 176 0.51 36.12 -2.33
N ALA A 177 1.22 35.02 -2.12
CA ALA A 177 0.68 33.83 -1.46
C ALA A 177 1.75 33.20 -0.55
N VAL A 178 1.40 33.05 0.73
CA VAL A 178 2.18 32.34 1.76
C VAL A 178 1.61 30.92 1.89
N ILE A 179 2.48 29.92 2.02
CA ILE A 179 2.17 28.50 2.29
C ILE A 179 2.77 28.14 3.65
N PRO A 180 2.09 27.35 4.52
CA PRO A 180 2.69 26.88 5.76
C PRO A 180 3.68 25.75 5.48
N VAL A 181 4.96 26.00 5.77
CA VAL A 181 5.92 24.98 6.16
C VAL A 181 5.95 25.00 7.68
N ALA A 182 5.90 23.83 8.31
CA ALA A 182 6.10 23.72 9.75
C ALA A 182 7.49 24.25 10.11
N SER A 183 7.55 25.40 10.78
CA SER A 183 8.76 25.93 11.40
C SER A 183 8.51 26.05 12.90
N ASN A 184 9.48 25.55 13.67
CA ASN A 184 9.45 25.33 15.12
C ASN A 184 9.32 26.59 16.01
N ASP A 185 9.13 27.78 15.45
CA ASP A 185 9.13 29.03 16.22
C ASP A 185 7.70 29.56 16.34
N GLY A 186 7.11 29.36 17.52
CA GLY A 186 5.70 29.57 17.86
C GLY A 186 5.12 30.98 17.69
N ASN A 187 5.10 31.51 16.47
CA ASN A 187 4.29 32.66 16.08
C ASN A 187 3.19 32.21 15.10
N PRO A 188 1.90 32.51 15.37
CA PRO A 188 0.80 32.10 14.51
C PRO A 188 0.78 32.93 13.23
N LEU A 189 1.02 32.30 12.08
CA LEU A 189 0.90 32.93 10.76
C LEU A 189 -0.34 32.38 10.06
N VAL A 190 -1.36 33.23 9.90
CA VAL A 190 -2.66 32.89 9.28
C VAL A 190 -2.51 32.83 7.75
N THR A 191 -2.94 31.72 7.15
CA THR A 191 -2.99 31.56 5.68
C THR A 191 -4.38 31.88 5.17
N ILE A 192 -4.47 32.86 4.29
CA ILE A 192 -5.71 33.36 3.69
C ILE A 192 -5.96 32.61 2.36
N ASN A 193 -7.15 32.04 2.17
CA ASN A 193 -7.53 31.39 0.91
C ASN A 193 -7.72 32.47 -0.19
N PRO A 194 -6.95 32.43 -1.30
CA PRO A 194 -6.96 33.47 -2.33
C PRO A 194 -8.22 33.50 -3.20
N LEU A 195 -9.11 32.51 -3.08
CA LEU A 195 -10.43 32.50 -3.74
C LEU A 195 -11.52 33.17 -2.89
N ARG A 196 -11.27 33.43 -1.61
CA ARG A 196 -12.21 34.14 -0.75
C ARG A 196 -12.03 35.64 -0.94
N GLN A 197 -13.11 36.39 -1.11
CA GLN A 197 -13.08 37.85 -1.24
C GLN A 197 -12.98 38.56 0.12
N HIS A 198 -13.18 37.82 1.22
CA HIS A 198 -13.30 38.34 2.58
C HIS A 198 -12.84 37.34 3.64
N LEU A 199 -12.33 37.85 4.78
CA LEU A 199 -11.98 37.11 5.99
C LEU A 199 -13.12 37.09 6.99
N THR A 200 -13.15 36.08 7.85
CA THR A 200 -13.95 36.13 9.07
C THR A 200 -13.27 36.98 10.13
N THR A 201 -14.03 37.45 11.13
CA THR A 201 -13.47 38.18 12.28
C THR A 201 -12.43 37.36 13.05
N GLU A 202 -12.61 36.04 13.13
CA GLU A 202 -11.66 35.15 13.81
C GLU A 202 -10.34 35.08 13.04
N GLU A 203 -10.40 34.90 11.72
CA GLU A 203 -9.22 34.89 10.86
C GLU A 203 -8.48 36.24 10.90
N LEU A 204 -9.21 37.36 10.90
CA LEU A 204 -8.64 38.70 11.03
C LEU A 204 -7.95 38.90 12.40
N ALA A 205 -8.56 38.42 13.48
CA ALA A 205 -8.00 38.51 14.82
C ALA A 205 -6.70 37.71 14.95
N SER A 206 -6.71 36.48 14.42
CA SER A 206 -5.52 35.65 14.36
C SER A 206 -4.42 36.29 13.51
N ALA A 207 -4.74 36.93 12.38
CA ALA A 207 -3.75 37.61 11.53
C ALA A 207 -3.13 38.84 12.20
N LEU A 208 -3.87 39.50 13.09
CA LEU A 208 -3.40 40.65 13.87
C LEU A 208 -2.72 40.27 15.19
N GLY A 209 -2.83 39.01 15.62
CA GLY A 209 -2.35 38.53 16.92
C GLY A 209 -3.14 39.08 18.10
N ILE A 210 -4.44 39.31 17.92
CA ILE A 210 -5.35 39.85 18.97
C ILE A 210 -6.54 38.92 19.19
N GLN A 211 -7.28 39.14 20.26
CA GLN A 211 -8.53 38.41 20.49
C GLN A 211 -9.66 38.95 19.61
N PRO A 212 -10.52 38.07 19.04
CA PRO A 212 -11.68 38.50 18.23
C PRO A 212 -12.60 39.48 18.95
N GLN A 213 -12.72 39.36 20.28
CA GLN A 213 -13.52 40.26 21.12
C GLN A 213 -13.09 41.73 21.02
N THR A 214 -11.79 41.98 20.82
CA THR A 214 -11.29 43.35 20.61
C THR A 214 -11.80 43.94 19.31
N ILE A 215 -11.91 43.13 18.25
CA ILE A 215 -12.44 43.55 16.96
C ILE A 215 -13.94 43.80 17.06
N TYR A 216 -14.70 42.90 17.68
CA TYR A 216 -16.14 43.08 17.89
C TYR A 216 -16.46 44.33 18.71
N LYS A 217 -15.73 44.58 19.80
CA LYS A 217 -15.92 45.78 20.63
C LYS A 217 -15.70 47.07 19.82
N ARG A 218 -14.56 47.17 19.13
CA ARG A 218 -14.22 48.34 18.33
C ARG A 218 -15.16 48.55 17.15
N HIS A 219 -15.59 47.48 16.49
CA HIS A 219 -16.61 47.57 15.45
C HIS A 219 -17.96 48.06 16.00
N SER A 220 -18.34 47.66 17.22
CA SER A 220 -19.58 48.12 17.85
C SER A 220 -19.54 49.60 18.25
N GLU A 221 -18.38 50.12 18.63
CA GLU A 221 -18.19 51.53 19.07
C GLU A 221 -18.01 52.46 17.86
N ASP A 222 -17.12 52.08 16.93
CA ASP A 222 -16.62 52.95 15.86
C ASP A 222 -17.12 52.54 14.45
N GLY A 223 -17.84 51.42 14.32
CA GLY A 223 -18.32 50.88 13.03
C GLY A 223 -17.23 50.26 12.14
N HIS A 224 -15.97 50.36 12.54
CA HIS A 224 -14.81 49.86 11.79
C HIS A 224 -13.71 49.39 12.74
N TYR A 225 -12.77 48.59 12.24
CA TYR A 225 -11.52 48.30 12.94
C TYR A 225 -10.34 48.90 12.17
N ARG A 226 -9.66 49.88 12.79
CA ARG A 226 -8.50 50.60 12.23
C ARG A 226 -8.74 51.11 10.78
N GLY A 227 -9.94 51.61 10.51
CA GLY A 227 -10.33 52.16 9.21
C GLY A 227 -10.78 51.14 8.16
N VAL A 228 -10.88 49.85 8.52
CA VAL A 228 -11.52 48.82 7.68
C VAL A 228 -12.92 48.56 8.22
N ALA A 229 -13.95 48.66 7.38
CA ALA A 229 -15.32 48.30 7.73
C ALA A 229 -15.64 46.90 7.18
N PRO A 230 -16.33 46.04 7.96
CA PRO A 230 -16.80 44.75 7.48
C PRO A 230 -18.11 44.87 6.70
N ASP A 231 -18.30 43.97 5.74
CA ASP A 231 -19.58 43.73 5.09
C ASP A 231 -20.40 42.76 5.91
N LYS A 232 -21.66 43.12 6.19
CA LYS A 232 -22.56 42.26 6.95
C LYS A 232 -23.20 41.24 6.01
N GLN A 233 -22.92 39.97 6.25
CA GLN A 233 -23.49 38.87 5.48
C GLN A 233 -24.92 38.53 5.93
N ASP A 234 -25.67 37.82 5.09
CA ASP A 234 -27.06 37.40 5.37
C ASP A 234 -27.19 36.55 6.65
N ASN A 235 -26.14 35.77 6.98
CA ASN A 235 -26.03 34.98 8.21
C ASN A 235 -25.64 35.82 9.45
N ARG A 236 -25.67 37.16 9.36
CA ARG A 236 -25.24 38.14 10.38
C ARG A 236 -23.76 38.09 10.75
N SER A 237 -22.94 37.31 10.04
CA SER A 237 -21.49 37.33 10.22
C SER A 237 -20.86 38.55 9.55
N LEU A 238 -19.68 38.94 10.04
CA LEU A 238 -18.90 40.06 9.53
C LEU A 238 -17.83 39.54 8.55
N ALA A 239 -17.88 40.02 7.32
CA ALA A 239 -16.94 39.69 6.26
C ALA A 239 -15.98 40.87 6.04
N TRP A 240 -14.70 40.64 6.27
CA TRP A 240 -13.68 41.68 6.21
C TRP A 240 -12.98 41.65 4.84
N PRO A 241 -13.11 42.69 3.98
CA PRO A 241 -12.58 42.67 2.62
C PRO A 241 -11.05 42.56 2.59
N LEU A 242 -10.52 41.65 1.78
CA LEU A 242 -9.09 41.35 1.74
C LEU A 242 -8.23 42.54 1.31
N ASP A 243 -8.67 43.28 0.29
CA ASP A 243 -7.91 44.43 -0.24
C ASP A 243 -7.71 45.52 0.81
N SER A 244 -8.72 45.73 1.67
CA SER A 244 -8.70 46.72 2.73
C SER A 244 -7.82 46.26 3.91
N VAL A 245 -7.89 44.97 4.25
CA VAL A 245 -7.04 44.37 5.31
C VAL A 245 -5.57 44.37 4.90
N ASP A 246 -5.25 44.05 3.64
CA ASP A 246 -3.87 44.06 3.13
C ASP A 246 -3.29 45.49 3.14
N ARG A 247 -4.07 46.50 2.74
CA ARG A 247 -3.66 47.91 2.86
C ARG A 247 -3.41 48.31 4.31
N MET A 248 -4.26 47.91 5.24
CA MET A 248 -4.10 48.17 6.68
C MET A 248 -2.81 47.54 7.23
N MET A 249 -2.53 46.28 6.86
CA MET A 249 -1.34 45.56 7.31
C MET A 249 -0.05 46.15 6.72
N LYS A 250 -0.07 46.55 5.44
CA LYS A 250 1.05 47.26 4.81
C LYS A 250 1.34 48.60 5.48
N LYS A 251 0.30 49.37 5.84
CA LYS A 251 0.45 50.65 6.56
C LYS A 251 1.10 50.47 7.93
N LYS A 252 0.73 49.42 8.68
CA LYS A 252 1.35 49.08 9.98
C LYS A 252 2.86 48.81 9.89
N ASN A 253 3.34 48.28 8.76
CA ASN A 253 4.76 47.98 8.54
C ASN A 253 5.58 49.20 8.08
N ALA A 254 4.93 50.24 7.54
CA ALA A 254 5.61 51.47 7.09
C ALA A 254 5.79 52.50 8.22
N ASP A 255 4.95 52.44 9.27
CA ASP A 255 5.01 53.31 10.46
C ASP A 255 5.90 52.72 11.59
N ARG A 256 6.72 51.70 11.30
CA ARG A 256 7.68 51.06 12.22
C ARG A 256 9.10 51.29 11.74
#